data_AF-D7FMS5-F1
#
_entry.id   AF-D7FMS5-F1
#
_cell.length_a   1.000
_cell.length_b   1.000
_cell.length_c   1.000
_cell.angle_alpha   90.00
_cell.angle_beta   90.00
_cell.angle_gamma   90.00
#
_symmetry.space_group_name_H-M   'P 1'
#
loop_
_entity.id
_entity.type
_entity.pdbx_description
1 polymer ?
#
loop_
_entity_poly.entity_id
_entity_poly.type
_entity_poly.pdbx_seq_one_letter_code
_entity_poly.pdbx_strand_id
1 'polypeptide(L)'
;MAFLLESQMPLVALESSRRKLVLSVIEEYHGPIVSTVAEVLMRADRTTLAELTRLVLRDQGIMGVSRAGKTITKVTAANVKESLLIMTQHNMVAAAMPTEKEMRKARASSSGRSGNIRLHYTLLPLEVLVRTRGPQFHSHAARTFSKVAGLVVDCFLRHGRRTLPDVKEELLRREGEAARARKALANPEDEDEDDEDDHVQEVTPESIQKSFEELVMKKYIDKVPKLDLVTPTVEPEKAKKPSMTFGAPAGSGGGGSGNGSKSKSASAANGQNGRNKELAERQQKGAAQTSARKRRMLGGA
;
A
#
# COMPACT_ATOMS: atom_id res chain seq x y z
N MET A 1 -13.63 -17.94 -10.16
CA MET A 1 -14.95 -17.28 -10.20
C MET A 1 -14.70 -15.78 -10.31
N ALA A 2 -14.95 -15.20 -11.47
CA ALA A 2 -14.85 -13.76 -11.66
C ALA A 2 -16.01 -13.05 -10.95
N PHE A 3 -15.76 -12.49 -9.77
CA PHE A 3 -16.57 -11.40 -9.24
C PHE A 3 -15.92 -10.10 -9.66
N LEU A 4 -16.07 -9.72 -10.93
CA LEU A 4 -15.84 -8.36 -11.36
C LEU A 4 -16.97 -7.95 -12.28
N LEU A 5 -17.54 -6.79 -11.93
CA LEU A 5 -18.59 -6.03 -12.61
C LEU A 5 -20.02 -6.34 -12.18
N GLU A 6 -20.36 -5.95 -10.94
CA GLU A 6 -21.45 -5.01 -10.71
C GLU A 6 -21.48 -4.58 -9.23
N SER A 7 -21.79 -3.30 -9.02
CA SER A 7 -21.86 -2.63 -7.72
C SER A 7 -20.52 -2.10 -7.18
N GLN A 8 -20.05 -1.01 -7.79
CA GLN A 8 -19.44 0.06 -7.01
C GLN A 8 -20.51 0.63 -6.09
N MET A 9 -20.82 -0.07 -4.98
CA MET A 9 -21.48 0.61 -3.88
C MET A 9 -20.49 1.64 -3.34
N PRO A 10 -20.85 2.92 -3.23
CA PRO A 10 -20.02 3.86 -2.49
C PRO A 10 -19.80 3.29 -1.08
N LEU A 11 -18.53 3.18 -0.68
CA LEU A 11 -18.06 2.69 0.64
C LEU A 11 -18.64 3.45 1.84
N VAL A 12 -19.45 4.48 1.58
CA VAL A 12 -20.10 5.40 2.53
C VAL A 12 -21.10 4.69 3.46
N ALA A 13 -21.55 3.47 3.14
CA ALA A 13 -22.45 2.72 4.01
C ALA A 13 -22.06 1.25 4.21
N LEU A 14 -20.77 0.94 4.41
CA LEU A 14 -20.47 -0.33 5.07
C LEU A 14 -21.02 -0.25 6.50
N GLU A 15 -22.03 -1.07 6.81
CA GLU A 15 -22.61 -1.17 8.14
C GLU A 15 -21.50 -1.28 9.20
N SER A 16 -21.67 -0.61 10.34
CA SER A 16 -20.65 -0.58 11.40
C SER A 16 -20.23 -1.98 11.88
N SER A 17 -21.14 -2.96 11.78
CA SER A 17 -20.91 -4.39 12.02
C SER A 17 -19.91 -4.98 11.03
N ARG A 18 -20.10 -4.77 9.71
CA ARG A 18 -19.20 -5.27 8.66
C ARG A 18 -17.81 -4.65 8.76
N ARG A 19 -17.71 -3.36 9.09
CA ARG A 19 -16.41 -2.71 9.31
C ARG A 19 -15.64 -3.37 10.45
N LYS A 20 -16.29 -3.65 11.58
CA LYS A 20 -15.66 -4.33 12.72
C LYS A 20 -15.19 -5.73 12.34
N LEU A 21 -16.00 -6.48 11.58
CA LEU A 21 -15.64 -7.82 11.12
C LEU A 21 -14.38 -7.79 10.22
N VAL A 22 -14.32 -6.87 9.26
CA VAL A 22 -13.16 -6.68 8.38
C VAL A 22 -11.89 -6.41 9.18
N LEU A 23 -11.96 -5.50 10.16
CA LEU A 23 -10.80 -5.19 11.01
C LEU A 23 -10.39 -6.35 11.91
N SER A 24 -11.37 -7.10 12.45
CA SER A 24 -11.11 -8.30 13.26
C SER A 24 -10.37 -9.36 12.45
N VAL A 25 -10.79 -9.61 11.20
CA VAL A 25 -10.11 -10.55 10.29
C VAL A 25 -8.68 -10.09 10.02
N ILE A 26 -8.47 -8.80 9.69
CA ILE A 26 -7.12 -8.28 9.43
C ILE A 26 -6.23 -8.40 10.67
N GLU A 27 -6.77 -8.10 11.85
CA GLU A 27 -6.03 -8.22 13.11
C GLU A 27 -5.63 -9.66 13.42
N GLU A 28 -6.53 -10.63 13.19
CA GLU A 28 -6.26 -12.05 13.41
C GLU A 28 -5.16 -12.58 12.49
N TYR A 29 -5.20 -12.26 11.18
CA TYR A 29 -4.25 -12.79 10.20
C TYR A 29 -2.93 -12.01 10.11
N HIS A 30 -2.95 -10.70 10.37
CA HIS A 30 -1.81 -9.81 10.09
C HIS A 30 -1.42 -8.91 11.27
N GLY A 31 -2.15 -8.99 12.39
CA GLY A 31 -1.83 -8.28 13.61
C GLY A 31 -2.41 -6.86 13.72
N PRO A 32 -2.25 -6.25 14.90
CA PRO A 32 -2.94 -5.01 15.27
C PRO A 32 -2.43 -3.77 14.50
N ILE A 33 -1.16 -3.77 14.08
CA ILE A 33 -0.58 -2.66 13.32
C ILE A 33 -1.25 -2.56 11.94
N VAL A 34 -1.38 -3.70 11.24
CA VAL A 34 -2.02 -3.74 9.92
C VAL A 34 -3.51 -3.38 10.03
N SER A 35 -4.18 -3.86 11.07
CA SER A 35 -5.57 -3.50 11.37
C SER A 35 -5.75 -1.99 11.61
N THR A 36 -4.84 -1.36 12.36
CA THR A 36 -4.86 0.10 12.59
C THR A 36 -4.71 0.89 11.28
N VAL A 37 -3.78 0.46 10.41
CA VAL A 37 -3.57 1.10 9.10
C VAL A 37 -4.80 0.89 8.21
N ALA A 38 -5.41 -0.29 8.24
CA ALA A 38 -6.64 -0.60 7.51
C ALA A 38 -7.83 0.25 8.00
N GLU A 39 -7.98 0.47 9.31
CA GLU A 39 -9.04 1.33 9.87
C GLU A 39 -8.94 2.77 9.37
N VAL A 40 -7.73 3.32 9.35
CA VAL A 40 -7.48 4.67 8.81
C VAL A 40 -7.76 4.70 7.31
N LEU A 41 -7.33 3.67 6.57
CA LEU A 41 -7.57 3.55 5.14
C LEU A 41 -9.07 3.46 4.80
N MET A 42 -9.85 2.70 5.57
CA MET A 42 -11.31 2.60 5.41
C MET A 42 -12.02 3.93 5.68
N ARG A 43 -11.52 4.74 6.62
CA ARG A 43 -12.09 6.07 6.90
C ARG A 43 -11.72 7.09 5.84
N ALA A 44 -10.52 7.00 5.29
CA ALA A 44 -10.03 7.91 4.26
C ALA A 44 -10.57 7.58 2.86
N ASP A 45 -11.09 6.36 2.64
CA ASP A 45 -11.61 5.80 1.38
C ASP A 45 -10.53 5.68 0.29
N ARG A 46 -9.93 6.80 -0.09
CA ARG A 46 -8.87 6.91 -1.10
C ARG A 46 -7.78 7.86 -0.62
N THR A 47 -6.56 7.36 -0.48
CA THR A 47 -5.45 8.15 0.11
C THR A 47 -4.10 7.78 -0.48
N THR A 48 -3.17 8.72 -0.48
CA THR A 48 -1.77 8.45 -0.86
C THR A 48 -0.97 7.91 0.33
N LEU A 49 0.17 7.26 0.10
CA LEU A 49 1.05 6.78 1.18
C LEU A 49 1.42 7.90 2.18
N ALA A 50 1.72 9.10 1.68
CA ALA A 50 2.10 10.24 2.50
C ALA A 50 0.94 10.72 3.40
N GLU A 51 -0.27 10.79 2.83
CA GLU A 51 -1.47 11.15 3.57
C GLU A 51 -1.84 10.09 4.59
N LEU A 52 -1.82 8.81 4.20
CA LEU A 52 -2.08 7.69 5.11
C LEU A 52 -1.11 7.71 6.29
N THR A 53 0.19 7.88 6.03
CA THR A 53 1.21 7.96 7.08
C THR A 53 0.91 9.11 8.03
N ARG A 54 0.57 10.30 7.51
CA ARG A 54 0.21 11.46 8.34
C ARG A 54 -1.05 11.18 9.18
N LEU A 55 -2.07 10.56 8.61
CA LEU A 55 -3.33 10.25 9.29
C LEU A 55 -3.12 9.21 10.40
N VAL A 56 -2.40 8.12 10.12
CA VAL A 56 -2.08 7.08 11.11
C VAL A 56 -1.28 7.67 12.27
N LEU A 57 -0.22 8.44 11.99
CA LEU A 57 0.61 9.05 13.03
C LEU A 57 -0.15 10.11 13.84
N ARG A 58 -1.04 10.87 13.21
CA ARG A 58 -1.90 11.83 13.90
C ARG A 58 -2.89 11.12 14.80
N ASP A 59 -3.57 10.10 14.31
CA ASP A 59 -4.58 9.37 15.07
C ASP A 59 -3.95 8.64 16.26
N GLN A 60 -2.73 8.12 16.13
CA GLN A 60 -2.00 7.58 17.28
C GLN A 60 -1.49 8.64 18.26
N GLY A 61 -1.10 9.82 17.76
CA GLY A 61 -0.76 10.96 18.62
C GLY A 61 -1.94 11.49 19.44
N ILE A 62 -3.17 11.31 18.93
CA ILE A 62 -4.42 11.65 19.62
C ILE A 62 -4.88 10.47 20.52
N MET A 63 -4.71 9.22 20.08
CA MET A 63 -5.02 8.01 20.83
C MET A 63 -3.85 7.53 21.71
N GLY A 64 -3.13 8.45 22.35
CA GLY A 64 -2.10 8.16 23.36
C GLY A 64 -2.63 7.44 24.62
N VAL A 65 -3.79 6.80 24.54
CA VAL A 65 -4.42 6.02 25.59
C VAL A 65 -4.76 4.65 24.98
N SER A 66 -4.02 3.66 25.46
CA SER A 66 -4.27 2.24 25.24
C SER A 66 -5.76 1.92 25.37
N ARG A 67 -6.42 1.58 24.25
CA ARG A 67 -7.66 0.82 24.31
C ARG A 67 -7.28 -0.56 24.86
N ALA A 68 -7.58 -0.81 26.13
CA ALA A 68 -7.49 -2.11 26.80
C ALA A 68 -6.10 -2.59 27.29
N GLY A 69 -5.25 -1.70 27.82
CA GLY A 69 -4.08 -2.11 28.61
C GLY A 69 -2.94 -2.83 27.86
N LYS A 70 -3.07 -3.04 26.54
CA LYS A 70 -1.98 -3.50 25.69
C LYS A 70 -1.11 -2.31 25.28
N THR A 71 0.18 -2.42 25.53
CA THR A 71 1.21 -1.47 25.08
C THR A 71 1.24 -1.48 23.56
N ILE A 72 0.52 -0.56 22.92
CA ILE A 72 0.58 -0.43 21.46
C ILE A 72 1.98 0.10 21.13
N THR A 73 2.77 -0.73 20.44
CA THR A 73 4.05 -0.32 19.86
C THR A 73 3.82 0.89 18.97
N LYS A 74 4.58 1.96 19.20
CA LYS A 74 4.48 3.21 18.44
C LYS A 74 4.60 2.91 16.95
N VAL A 75 3.55 3.15 16.17
CA VAL A 75 3.57 2.89 14.73
C VAL A 75 4.46 3.93 14.07
N THR A 76 5.38 3.46 13.24
CA THR A 76 6.30 4.29 12.47
C THR A 76 5.86 4.37 11.01
N ALA A 77 6.44 5.30 10.24
CA ALA A 77 6.23 5.35 8.79
C ALA A 77 6.65 4.05 8.08
N ALA A 78 7.68 3.36 8.60
CA ALA A 78 8.10 2.06 8.10
C ALA A 78 6.99 1.01 8.27
N ASN A 79 6.35 0.98 9.45
CA ASN A 79 5.23 0.06 9.70
C ASN A 79 4.01 0.34 8.81
N VAL A 80 3.72 1.60 8.48
CA VAL A 80 2.65 1.94 7.53
C VAL A 80 2.96 1.38 6.14
N LYS A 81 4.21 1.53 5.70
CA LYS A 81 4.66 1.02 4.39
C LYS A 81 4.63 -0.50 4.34
N GLU A 82 5.09 -1.17 5.40
CA GLU A 82 5.05 -2.63 5.54
C GLU A 82 3.61 -3.15 5.59
N SER A 83 2.72 -2.49 6.34
CA SER A 83 1.29 -2.84 6.40
C SER A 83 0.65 -2.76 5.02
N LEU A 84 0.93 -1.68 4.26
CA LEU A 84 0.45 -1.55 2.89
C LEU A 84 1.01 -2.64 1.97
N LEU A 85 2.29 -3.02 2.13
CA LEU A 85 2.89 -4.11 1.37
C LEU A 85 2.19 -5.44 1.67
N ILE A 86 1.97 -5.75 2.95
CA ILE A 86 1.23 -6.96 3.38
C ILE A 86 -0.18 -6.95 2.78
N MET A 87 -0.92 -5.84 2.90
CA MET A 87 -2.28 -5.78 2.38
C MET A 87 -2.34 -5.88 0.85
N THR A 88 -1.38 -5.28 0.15
CA THR A 88 -1.27 -5.38 -1.32
C THR A 88 -0.92 -6.81 -1.76
N GLN A 89 0.02 -7.44 -1.05
CA GLN A 89 0.43 -8.83 -1.27
C GLN A 89 -0.77 -9.79 -1.15
N HIS A 90 -1.70 -9.48 -0.25
CA HIS A 90 -2.93 -10.25 -0.03
C HIS A 90 -4.13 -9.71 -0.84
N ASN A 91 -3.94 -8.83 -1.82
CA ASN A 91 -5.04 -8.29 -2.63
C ASN A 91 -6.17 -7.62 -1.81
N MET A 92 -5.88 -7.16 -0.59
CA MET A 92 -6.83 -6.45 0.26
C MET A 92 -6.90 -4.96 -0.06
N VAL A 93 -5.91 -4.45 -0.81
CA VAL A 93 -5.81 -3.05 -1.21
C VAL A 93 -5.65 -2.94 -2.72
N ALA A 94 -6.47 -2.09 -3.33
CA ALA A 94 -6.26 -1.62 -4.69
C ALA A 94 -5.31 -0.41 -4.67
N ALA A 95 -4.31 -0.42 -5.55
CA ALA A 95 -3.47 0.73 -5.83
C ALA A 95 -3.80 1.24 -7.23
N ALA A 96 -4.30 2.47 -7.31
CA ALA A 96 -4.71 3.10 -8.55
C ALA A 96 -3.83 4.32 -8.85
N MET A 97 -3.56 4.53 -10.14
CA MET A 97 -2.96 5.77 -10.62
C MET A 97 -3.91 6.95 -10.37
N PRO A 98 -3.36 8.16 -10.14
CA PRO A 98 -4.19 9.35 -10.09
C PRO A 98 -4.90 9.52 -11.43
N THR A 99 -6.14 10.00 -11.37
CA THR A 99 -6.95 10.27 -12.57
C THR A 99 -6.29 11.35 -13.42
N GLU A 100 -6.60 11.40 -14.71
CA GLU A 100 -6.04 12.42 -15.60
C GLU A 100 -6.32 13.85 -15.11
N LYS A 101 -7.51 14.09 -14.54
CA LYS A 101 -7.88 15.36 -13.91
C LYS A 101 -6.96 15.71 -12.73
N GLU A 102 -6.67 14.74 -11.88
CA GLU A 102 -5.75 14.91 -10.74
C GLU A 102 -4.31 15.15 -11.21
N MET A 103 -3.88 14.45 -12.27
CA MET A 103 -2.56 14.66 -12.88
C MET A 103 -2.45 16.05 -13.52
N ARG A 104 -3.47 16.50 -14.27
CA ARG A 104 -3.50 17.85 -14.87
C ARG A 104 -3.48 18.93 -13.78
N LYS A 105 -4.25 18.76 -12.70
CA LYS A 105 -4.26 19.68 -11.55
C LYS A 105 -2.90 19.72 -10.84
N ALA A 106 -2.28 18.55 -10.62
CA ALA A 106 -0.96 18.46 -10.00
C ALA A 106 0.08 19.22 -10.84
N ARG A 107 0.10 19.02 -12.16
CA ARG A 107 1.00 19.72 -13.10
C ARG A 107 0.78 21.23 -13.11
N ALA A 108 -0.47 21.69 -13.08
CA ALA A 108 -0.79 23.12 -13.03
C ALA A 108 -0.36 23.78 -11.70
N SER A 109 -0.37 23.02 -10.60
CA SER A 109 0.02 23.52 -9.28
C SER A 109 1.53 23.41 -8.99
N SER A 110 2.25 22.50 -9.66
CA SER A 110 3.69 22.31 -9.46
C SER A 110 4.48 23.17 -10.45
N SER A 111 4.99 24.32 -9.98
CA SER A 111 5.94 25.11 -10.76
C SER A 111 7.23 24.31 -11.00
N GLY A 112 7.35 23.65 -12.15
CA GLY A 112 8.61 23.17 -12.73
C GLY A 112 9.35 22.02 -12.03
N ARG A 113 8.96 21.57 -10.83
CA ARG A 113 9.54 20.39 -10.18
C ARG A 113 8.65 19.19 -10.44
N SER A 114 9.16 18.25 -11.23
CA SER A 114 8.63 16.90 -11.49
C SER A 114 7.41 16.56 -10.64
N GLY A 115 6.23 16.63 -11.26
CA GLY A 115 4.97 16.30 -10.60
C GLY A 115 4.99 14.82 -10.22
N ASN A 116 5.43 14.51 -9.00
CA ASN A 116 5.48 13.16 -8.48
C ASN A 116 4.07 12.55 -8.56
N ILE A 117 3.88 11.62 -9.48
CA ILE A 117 2.67 10.82 -9.61
C ILE A 117 2.55 10.01 -8.32
N ARG A 118 1.48 10.23 -7.55
CA ARG A 118 1.23 9.54 -6.29
C ARG A 118 0.15 8.49 -6.48
N LEU A 119 0.46 7.25 -6.14
CA LEU A 119 -0.51 6.17 -6.11
C LEU A 119 -1.54 6.42 -5.00
N HIS A 120 -2.79 6.14 -5.32
CA HIS A 120 -3.89 6.14 -4.38
C HIS A 120 -4.21 4.70 -3.97
N TYR A 121 -4.35 4.49 -2.66
CA TYR A 121 -4.67 3.21 -2.07
C TYR A 121 -6.10 3.22 -1.55
N THR A 122 -6.79 2.10 -1.73
CA THR A 122 -8.19 1.90 -1.31
C THR A 122 -8.31 0.48 -0.78
N LEU A 123 -8.83 0.31 0.44
CA LEU A 123 -9.10 -1.01 1.00
C LEU A 123 -10.28 -1.64 0.25
N LEU A 124 -10.22 -2.95 0.04
CA LEU A 124 -11.27 -3.77 -0.58
C LEU A 124 -11.88 -4.67 0.50
N PRO A 125 -12.93 -4.24 1.24
CA PRO A 125 -13.45 -5.00 2.37
C PRO A 125 -13.99 -6.38 1.99
N LEU A 126 -14.55 -6.52 0.78
CA LEU A 126 -15.06 -7.80 0.30
C LEU A 126 -13.92 -8.82 0.11
N GLU A 127 -12.78 -8.39 -0.44
CA GLU A 127 -11.59 -9.24 -0.60
C GLU A 127 -11.02 -9.70 0.75
N VAL A 128 -11.15 -8.88 1.78
CA VAL A 128 -10.80 -9.27 3.16
C VAL A 128 -11.76 -10.37 3.64
N LEU A 129 -13.07 -10.17 3.50
CA LEU A 129 -14.09 -11.09 3.99
C LEU A 129 -14.07 -12.44 3.25
N VAL A 130 -13.71 -12.47 1.97
CA VAL A 130 -13.55 -13.70 1.18
C VAL A 130 -12.58 -14.69 1.85
N ARG A 131 -11.59 -14.20 2.61
CA ARG A 131 -10.64 -15.06 3.34
C ARG A 131 -11.27 -15.95 4.40
N THR A 132 -12.37 -15.50 5.00
CA THR A 132 -13.12 -16.30 5.98
C THR A 132 -13.69 -17.59 5.36
N ARG A 133 -13.83 -17.62 4.03
CA ARG A 133 -14.26 -18.80 3.26
C ARG A 133 -13.09 -19.65 2.76
N GLY A 134 -11.85 -19.33 3.15
CA GLY A 134 -10.65 -20.05 2.74
C GLY A 134 -10.75 -21.58 2.89
N PRO A 135 -11.21 -22.10 4.04
CA PRO A 135 -11.41 -23.53 4.23
C PRO A 135 -12.39 -24.15 3.21
N GLN A 136 -13.46 -23.42 2.87
CA GLN A 136 -14.45 -23.90 1.89
C GLN A 136 -13.85 -23.97 0.49
N PHE A 137 -13.06 -22.97 0.07
CA PHE A 137 -12.39 -22.99 -1.22
C PHE A 137 -11.36 -24.10 -1.34
N HIS A 138 -10.60 -24.35 -0.27
CA HIS A 138 -9.65 -25.46 -0.18
C HIS A 138 -10.36 -26.81 -0.32
N SER A 139 -11.38 -27.08 0.51
CA SER A 139 -12.10 -28.35 0.49
C SER A 139 -12.87 -28.57 -0.81
N HIS A 140 -13.37 -27.51 -1.45
CA HIS A 140 -14.01 -27.61 -2.76
C HIS A 140 -12.98 -27.97 -3.84
N ALA A 141 -11.86 -27.25 -3.91
CA ALA A 141 -10.80 -27.56 -4.89
C ALA A 141 -10.23 -28.97 -4.72
N ALA A 142 -10.05 -29.41 -3.47
CA ALA A 142 -9.59 -30.75 -3.13
C ALA A 142 -10.53 -31.85 -3.67
N ARG A 143 -11.84 -31.63 -3.57
CA ARG A 143 -12.87 -32.59 -4.00
C ARG A 143 -13.14 -32.56 -5.50
N THR A 144 -13.04 -31.38 -6.12
CA THR A 144 -13.41 -31.21 -7.54
C THR A 144 -12.28 -31.55 -8.49
N PHE A 145 -11.03 -31.25 -8.13
CA PHE A 145 -9.89 -31.39 -9.04
C PHE A 145 -8.91 -32.45 -8.55
N SER A 146 -8.28 -32.20 -7.40
CA SER A 146 -7.35 -33.13 -6.76
C SER A 146 -6.98 -32.62 -5.38
N LYS A 147 -6.47 -33.50 -4.50
CA LYS A 147 -5.91 -33.09 -3.21
C LYS A 147 -4.81 -32.03 -3.38
N VAL A 148 -3.97 -32.17 -4.40
CA VAL A 148 -2.91 -31.20 -4.77
C VAL A 148 -3.50 -29.85 -5.17
N ALA A 149 -4.60 -29.81 -5.91
CA ALA A 149 -5.30 -28.57 -6.26
C ALA A 149 -5.80 -27.84 -5.00
N GLY A 150 -6.31 -28.58 -4.01
CA GLY A 150 -6.64 -28.04 -2.69
C GLY A 150 -5.43 -27.35 -2.03
N LEU A 151 -4.26 -27.99 -2.04
CA LEU A 151 -3.03 -27.43 -1.48
C LEU A 151 -2.55 -26.18 -2.24
N VAL A 152 -2.65 -26.17 -3.57
CA VAL A 152 -2.35 -24.99 -4.40
C VAL A 152 -3.24 -23.81 -4.02
N VAL A 153 -4.54 -24.03 -3.87
CA VAL A 153 -5.49 -23.00 -3.45
C VAL A 153 -5.20 -22.49 -2.03
N ASP A 154 -4.91 -23.39 -1.08
CA ASP A 154 -4.50 -23.01 0.28
C ASP A 154 -3.22 -22.15 0.26
N CYS A 155 -2.24 -22.49 -0.56
CA CYS A 155 -1.00 -21.73 -0.71
C CYS A 155 -1.27 -20.28 -1.18
N PHE A 156 -2.12 -20.08 -2.20
CA PHE A 156 -2.49 -18.75 -2.66
C PHE A 156 -3.32 -17.97 -1.64
N LEU A 157 -4.22 -18.63 -0.90
CA LEU A 157 -5.03 -17.97 0.13
C LEU A 157 -4.17 -17.50 1.31
N ARG A 158 -3.18 -18.29 1.72
CA ARG A 158 -2.27 -17.95 2.82
C ARG A 158 -1.24 -16.88 2.46
N HIS A 159 -0.65 -16.96 1.28
CA HIS A 159 0.48 -16.11 0.90
C HIS A 159 0.10 -14.96 -0.05
N GLY A 160 -1.13 -14.96 -0.58
CA GLY A 160 -1.58 -13.99 -1.57
C GLY A 160 -0.90 -14.19 -2.92
N ARG A 161 -0.34 -13.11 -3.48
CA ARG A 161 0.24 -13.08 -4.83
C ARG A 161 1.55 -13.88 -4.91
N ARG A 162 1.55 -15.01 -5.61
CA ARG A 162 2.76 -15.84 -5.80
C ARG A 162 2.96 -16.24 -7.26
N THR A 163 4.20 -16.55 -7.60
CA THR A 163 4.52 -17.19 -8.88
C THR A 163 4.38 -18.70 -8.74
N LEU A 164 4.11 -19.40 -9.85
CA LEU A 164 3.99 -20.86 -9.83
C LEU A 164 5.26 -21.57 -9.34
N PRO A 165 6.50 -21.14 -9.71
CA PRO A 165 7.71 -21.68 -9.12
C PRO A 165 7.76 -21.58 -7.60
N ASP A 166 7.40 -20.42 -7.03
CA ASP A 166 7.37 -20.23 -5.56
C ASP A 166 6.35 -21.17 -4.90
N VAL A 167 5.20 -21.39 -5.55
CA VAL A 167 4.17 -22.31 -5.05
C VAL A 167 4.67 -23.75 -5.06
N LYS A 168 5.37 -24.17 -6.13
CA LYS A 168 5.97 -25.51 -6.19
C LYS A 168 6.98 -25.72 -5.07
N GLU A 169 7.89 -24.77 -4.88
CA GLU A 169 8.90 -24.83 -3.83
C GLU A 169 8.26 -24.94 -2.44
N GLU A 170 7.27 -24.08 -2.14
CA GLU A 170 6.61 -24.08 -0.83
C GLU A 170 5.82 -25.37 -0.56
N LEU A 171 5.13 -25.91 -1.56
CA LEU A 171 4.38 -27.16 -1.40
C LEU A 171 5.31 -28.37 -1.19
N LEU A 172 6.38 -28.47 -1.97
CA LEU A 172 7.38 -29.53 -1.80
C LEU A 172 8.07 -29.43 -0.43
N ARG A 173 8.40 -28.22 0.02
CA ARG A 173 8.96 -27.98 1.35
C ARG A 173 8.00 -28.45 2.45
N ARG A 174 6.72 -28.09 2.38
CA ARG A 174 5.69 -28.50 3.36
C ARG A 174 5.48 -30.01 3.41
N GLU A 175 5.42 -30.66 2.26
CA GLU A 175 5.26 -32.12 2.20
C GLU A 175 6.51 -32.83 2.73
N GLY A 176 7.71 -32.33 2.42
CA GLY A 176 8.95 -32.83 3.01
C GLY A 176 9.00 -32.69 4.53
N GLU A 177 8.53 -31.56 5.07
CA GLU A 177 8.41 -31.35 6.52
C GLU A 177 7.37 -32.26 7.17
N ALA A 178 6.21 -32.43 6.52
CA ALA A 178 5.16 -33.34 6.99
C ALA A 178 5.63 -34.79 6.98
N ALA A 179 6.33 -35.23 5.94
CA ALA A 179 6.91 -36.57 5.84
C ALA A 179 7.96 -36.80 6.93
N ARG A 180 8.83 -35.83 7.21
CA ARG A 180 9.80 -35.89 8.33
C ARG A 180 9.10 -35.96 9.69
N ALA A 181 8.05 -35.17 9.88
CA ALA A 181 7.26 -35.20 11.12
C ALA A 181 6.56 -36.54 11.32
N ARG A 182 5.99 -37.13 10.27
CA ARG A 182 5.39 -38.48 10.32
C ARG A 182 6.44 -39.54 10.67
N LYS A 183 7.61 -39.50 10.04
CA LYS A 183 8.71 -40.43 10.36
C LYS A 183 9.25 -40.27 11.78
N ALA A 184 9.24 -39.05 12.33
CA ALA A 184 9.68 -38.79 13.70
C ALA A 184 8.65 -39.25 14.76
N LEU A 185 7.38 -39.37 14.38
CA LEU A 185 6.28 -39.83 15.24
C LEU A 185 6.00 -41.33 15.09
N ALA A 186 6.46 -41.96 14.01
CA ALA A 186 6.38 -43.40 13.84
C ALA A 186 7.33 -44.08 14.86
N ASN A 187 6.74 -44.73 15.87
CA ASN A 187 7.50 -45.59 16.77
C ASN A 187 7.97 -46.82 15.97
N PRO A 188 9.23 -47.26 16.12
CA PRO A 188 9.77 -48.41 15.40
C PRO A 188 9.20 -49.76 15.90
N GLU A 189 8.26 -49.77 16.83
CA GLU A 189 7.69 -50.99 17.43
C GLU A 189 6.26 -51.30 16.94
N ASP A 190 5.63 -50.41 16.16
CA ASP A 190 4.31 -50.62 15.54
C ASP A 190 4.47 -50.92 14.03
N GLU A 191 5.36 -51.87 13.69
CA GLU A 191 5.42 -52.48 12.35
C GLU A 191 4.38 -53.60 12.25
N ASP A 192 3.10 -53.27 12.42
CA ASP A 192 2.02 -54.18 12.05
C ASP A 192 1.33 -53.71 10.76
N GLU A 193 1.12 -54.71 9.93
CA GLU A 193 0.55 -54.74 8.59
C GLU A 193 -0.84 -54.07 8.52
N ASP A 194 -1.25 -53.68 7.30
CA ASP A 194 -2.48 -52.97 6.88
C ASP A 194 -2.33 -51.42 6.84
N ASP A 195 -2.52 -50.69 5.74
CA ASP A 195 -3.55 -50.81 4.71
C ASP A 195 -3.01 -50.45 3.31
N GLU A 196 -3.28 -51.35 2.37
CA GLU A 196 -3.41 -51.06 0.94
C GLU A 196 -4.50 -49.96 0.71
N ASP A 197 -4.37 -49.20 -0.39
CA ASP A 197 -5.44 -48.38 -0.99
C ASP A 197 -5.74 -46.95 -0.51
N ASP A 198 -4.85 -46.26 0.19
CA ASP A 198 -4.84 -44.79 0.12
C ASP A 198 -3.66 -44.38 -0.77
N HIS A 199 -3.87 -44.43 -2.10
CA HIS A 199 -2.97 -43.81 -3.08
C HIS A 199 -2.91 -42.30 -2.81
N VAL A 200 -2.16 -41.91 -1.77
CA VAL A 200 -1.82 -40.52 -1.47
C VAL A 200 -1.02 -40.06 -2.66
N GLN A 201 -1.69 -39.38 -3.58
CA GLN A 201 -1.08 -38.83 -4.77
C GLN A 201 0.13 -38.01 -4.34
N GLU A 202 1.32 -38.54 -4.65
CA GLU A 202 2.57 -37.93 -4.23
C GLU A 202 2.65 -36.52 -4.82
N VAL A 203 2.98 -35.55 -3.98
CA VAL A 203 3.03 -34.15 -4.37
C VAL A 203 4.32 -33.94 -5.17
N THR A 204 4.25 -34.20 -6.47
CA THR A 204 5.35 -33.98 -7.41
C THR A 204 5.23 -32.62 -8.11
N PRO A 205 6.33 -32.03 -8.61
CA PRO A 205 6.30 -30.79 -9.40
C PRO A 205 5.32 -30.83 -10.58
N GLU A 206 5.16 -32.00 -11.21
CA GLU A 206 4.28 -32.24 -12.35
C GLU A 206 2.82 -32.29 -11.91
N SER A 207 2.52 -32.93 -10.78
CA SER A 207 1.16 -32.98 -10.22
C SER A 207 0.65 -31.57 -9.84
N ILE A 208 1.55 -30.74 -9.29
CA ILE A 208 1.28 -29.33 -8.96
C ILE A 208 1.02 -28.53 -10.24
N GLN A 209 1.88 -28.69 -11.26
CA GLN A 209 1.73 -28.01 -12.55
C GLN A 209 0.38 -28.34 -13.20
N LYS A 210 0.06 -29.63 -13.30
CA LYS A 210 -1.19 -30.10 -13.91
C LYS A 210 -2.42 -29.58 -13.16
N SER A 211 -2.40 -29.65 -11.82
CA SER A 211 -3.49 -29.14 -10.98
C SER A 211 -3.64 -27.62 -11.12
N PHE A 212 -2.54 -26.87 -11.19
CA PHE A 212 -2.57 -25.43 -11.41
C PHE A 212 -3.16 -25.07 -12.78
N GLU A 213 -2.75 -25.75 -13.85
CA GLU A 213 -3.29 -25.52 -15.19
C GLU A 213 -4.79 -25.78 -15.25
N GLU A 214 -5.26 -26.87 -14.62
CA GLU A 214 -6.69 -27.17 -14.55
C GLU A 214 -7.48 -26.10 -13.79
N LEU A 215 -6.96 -25.65 -12.64
CA LEU A 215 -7.55 -24.55 -11.85
C LEU A 215 -7.62 -23.25 -12.67
N VAL A 216 -6.62 -22.96 -13.50
CA VAL A 216 -6.62 -21.77 -14.38
C VAL A 216 -7.61 -21.93 -15.54
N MET A 217 -7.65 -23.10 -16.20
CA MET A 217 -8.59 -23.37 -17.30
C MET A 217 -10.04 -23.23 -16.84
N LYS A 218 -10.35 -23.69 -15.63
CA LYS A 218 -11.68 -23.60 -15.01
C LYS A 218 -11.95 -22.26 -14.33
N LYS A 219 -11.06 -21.28 -14.50
CA LYS A 219 -11.16 -19.93 -13.91
C LYS A 219 -11.30 -19.95 -12.39
N TYR A 220 -10.75 -20.95 -11.72
CA TYR A 220 -10.71 -21.01 -10.27
C TYR A 220 -9.60 -20.09 -9.73
N ILE A 221 -8.49 -19.98 -10.46
CA ILE A 221 -7.40 -19.04 -10.22
C ILE A 221 -7.27 -18.12 -11.43
N ASP A 222 -7.19 -16.82 -11.17
CA ASP A 222 -6.97 -15.81 -12.20
C ASP A 222 -5.62 -15.12 -12.04
N LYS A 223 -5.06 -14.68 -13.16
CA LYS A 223 -3.83 -13.88 -13.17
C LYS A 223 -4.13 -12.52 -12.56
N VAL A 224 -3.33 -12.16 -11.56
CA VAL A 224 -3.37 -10.81 -10.98
C VAL A 224 -3.11 -9.81 -12.10
N PRO A 225 -4.03 -8.85 -12.34
CA PRO A 225 -3.79 -7.78 -13.30
C PRO A 225 -2.47 -7.08 -12.96
N LYS A 226 -1.69 -6.77 -13.99
CA LYS A 226 -0.56 -5.86 -13.76
C LYS A 226 -1.15 -4.59 -13.17
N LEU A 227 -0.47 -4.01 -12.18
CA LEU A 227 -0.79 -2.64 -11.79
C LEU A 227 -0.71 -1.82 -13.07
N ASP A 228 -1.86 -1.34 -13.55
CA ASP A 228 -1.93 -0.49 -14.73
C ASP A 228 -1.30 0.84 -14.36
N LEU A 229 0.03 0.84 -14.34
CA LEU A 229 0.90 2.01 -14.37
C LEU A 229 0.93 2.57 -15.79
N VAL A 230 -0.22 2.54 -16.49
CA VAL A 230 -0.38 3.20 -17.77
C VAL A 230 -0.26 4.68 -17.46
N THR A 231 0.95 5.22 -17.57
CA THR A 231 1.14 6.63 -17.88
C THR A 231 0.34 6.86 -19.15
N PRO A 232 -0.76 7.64 -19.13
CA PRO A 232 -1.42 7.98 -20.37
C PRO A 232 -0.37 8.67 -21.22
N THR A 233 -0.03 8.04 -22.33
CA THR A 233 0.81 8.61 -23.37
C THR A 233 0.10 9.88 -23.78
N VAL A 234 0.65 11.02 -23.37
CA VAL A 234 0.17 12.32 -23.83
C VAL A 234 0.55 12.36 -25.30
N GLU A 235 -0.39 12.03 -26.19
CA GLU A 235 -0.25 12.52 -27.56
C GLU A 235 -0.14 14.04 -27.47
N PRO A 236 0.95 14.64 -27.98
CA PRO A 236 1.02 16.08 -28.03
C PRO A 236 -0.07 16.52 -29.01
N GLU A 237 -1.20 17.00 -28.48
CA GLU A 237 -2.15 17.80 -29.24
C GLU A 237 -1.33 18.89 -29.93
N LYS A 238 -1.12 18.71 -31.25
CA LYS A 238 -0.53 19.72 -32.10
C LYS A 238 -1.37 20.96 -31.91
N ALA A 239 -0.81 21.95 -31.22
CA ALA A 239 -1.38 23.27 -31.07
C ALA A 239 -1.69 23.81 -32.47
N LYS A 240 -2.95 23.66 -32.89
CA LYS A 240 -3.48 24.19 -34.13
C LYS A 240 -3.60 25.69 -33.90
N LYS A 241 -2.51 26.42 -34.11
CA LYS A 241 -2.52 27.88 -34.17
C LYS A 241 -3.53 28.27 -35.26
N PRO A 242 -4.54 29.11 -34.98
CA PRO A 242 -5.32 29.71 -36.06
C PRO A 242 -4.41 30.67 -36.83
N SER A 243 -4.08 30.28 -38.06
CA SER A 243 -3.48 31.14 -39.07
C SER A 243 -4.50 32.19 -39.49
N MET A 244 -4.44 33.38 -38.88
CA MET A 244 -5.11 34.56 -39.39
C MET A 244 -4.13 35.30 -40.32
N THR A 245 -4.33 35.12 -41.62
CA THR A 245 -3.71 35.92 -42.68
C THR A 245 -4.84 36.55 -43.48
N PHE A 246 -5.00 37.87 -43.39
CA PHE A 246 -5.12 38.84 -44.50
C PHE A 246 -5.75 40.15 -44.03
N GLY A 247 -5.15 41.26 -44.46
CA GLY A 247 -5.76 42.59 -44.41
C GLY A 247 -4.78 43.75 -44.17
N ALA A 248 -3.89 44.01 -45.13
CA ALA A 248 -3.25 45.32 -45.23
C ALA A 248 -4.31 46.38 -45.63
N PRO A 249 -4.16 47.63 -45.20
CA PRO A 249 -3.78 48.63 -46.19
C PRO A 249 -2.70 49.63 -45.73
N ALA A 250 -2.18 50.32 -46.73
CA ALA A 250 -1.01 51.18 -46.75
C ALA A 250 -1.14 52.54 -46.02
N GLY A 251 0.02 53.14 -45.71
CA GLY A 251 0.23 54.54 -45.31
C GLY A 251 1.40 54.64 -44.33
N SER A 252 2.66 54.89 -44.74
CA SER A 252 3.29 56.14 -45.19
C SER A 252 3.33 57.26 -44.13
N GLY A 253 4.56 57.63 -43.75
CA GLY A 253 4.93 58.76 -42.87
C GLY A 253 5.56 58.27 -41.56
N GLY A 254 6.79 58.58 -41.16
CA GLY A 254 7.71 59.64 -41.55
C GLY A 254 8.26 60.27 -40.26
N GLY A 255 9.57 60.12 -40.01
CA GLY A 255 10.42 61.02 -39.22
C GLY A 255 10.15 61.23 -37.72
N GLY A 256 11.21 61.25 -36.91
CA GLY A 256 11.14 61.88 -35.59
C GLY A 256 12.21 61.47 -34.58
N SER A 257 13.31 62.22 -34.58
CA SER A 257 14.36 62.23 -33.55
C SER A 257 13.94 63.01 -32.30
N GLY A 258 14.50 62.68 -31.13
CA GLY A 258 14.39 63.44 -29.85
C GLY A 258 14.47 62.50 -28.65
N ASN A 259 15.61 62.27 -27.98
CA ASN A 259 16.47 63.14 -27.16
C ASN A 259 15.87 63.56 -25.80
N GLY A 260 16.56 63.17 -24.71
CA GLY A 260 16.43 63.69 -23.34
C GLY A 260 15.30 63.04 -22.50
N SER A 261 15.41 62.75 -21.20
CA SER A 261 16.41 63.14 -20.21
C SER A 261 16.33 62.22 -18.97
N LYS A 262 17.47 62.19 -18.28
CA LYS A 262 17.77 61.57 -16.99
C LYS A 262 16.73 61.87 -15.89
N SER A 263 16.49 60.88 -15.04
CA SER A 263 16.44 61.10 -13.58
C SER A 263 16.96 59.88 -12.84
N LYS A 264 18.04 60.11 -12.09
CA LYS A 264 18.61 59.21 -11.07
C LYS A 264 17.62 59.05 -9.92
N SER A 265 17.49 57.83 -9.40
CA SER A 265 17.38 57.59 -7.96
C SER A 265 17.92 56.21 -7.65
N ALA A 266 19.08 56.20 -7.00
CA ALA A 266 19.65 55.04 -6.34
C ALA A 266 18.82 54.70 -5.09
N SER A 267 18.71 53.41 -4.75
CA SER A 267 19.25 52.84 -3.49
C SER A 267 18.61 51.49 -3.13
N ALA A 268 19.49 50.58 -2.68
CA ALA A 268 19.29 49.45 -1.75
C ALA A 268 18.30 48.33 -2.18
N ALA A 269 18.75 47.15 -2.61
CA ALA A 269 19.52 46.14 -1.87
C ALA A 269 18.84 45.67 -0.56
N ASN A 270 17.97 44.67 -0.70
CA ASN A 270 18.04 43.37 -0.05
C ASN A 270 18.46 43.31 1.44
N GLY A 271 17.57 42.87 2.34
CA GLY A 271 17.94 42.66 3.75
C GLY A 271 16.83 42.23 4.72
N GLN A 272 16.01 41.22 4.40
CA GLN A 272 15.17 40.54 5.40
C GLN A 272 15.94 39.36 6.02
N ASN A 273 16.80 39.64 6.99
CA ASN A 273 17.42 38.64 7.85
C ASN A 273 17.42 39.16 9.30
N GLY A 274 16.29 38.96 10.00
CA GLY A 274 16.08 39.47 11.35
C GLY A 274 15.29 38.55 12.29
N ARG A 275 15.17 37.24 11.99
CA ARG A 275 14.41 36.30 12.84
C ARG A 275 15.20 35.11 13.40
N ASN A 276 16.50 34.98 13.11
CA ASN A 276 17.30 33.83 13.55
C ASN A 276 18.22 34.10 14.76
N LYS A 277 18.21 35.30 15.36
CA LYS A 277 19.07 35.60 16.51
C LYS A 277 18.41 35.41 17.89
N GLU A 278 17.08 35.31 17.96
CA GLU A 278 16.35 35.20 19.23
C GLU A 278 16.13 33.75 19.72
N LEU A 279 16.32 32.76 18.83
CA LEU A 279 16.17 31.33 19.16
C LEU A 279 17.46 30.66 19.65
N ALA A 280 18.63 31.24 19.37
CA ALA A 280 19.92 30.72 19.84
C ALA A 280 20.21 31.11 21.31
N GLU A 281 19.77 32.29 21.75
CA GLU A 281 20.00 32.76 23.13
C GLU A 281 19.08 32.09 24.17
N ARG A 282 17.91 31.60 23.73
CA ARG A 282 16.98 30.83 24.60
C ARG A 282 17.44 29.40 24.87
N GLN A 283 18.25 28.80 24.00
CA GLN A 283 18.75 27.43 24.20
C GLN A 283 19.96 27.36 25.15
N GLN A 284 20.77 28.42 25.25
CA GLN A 284 21.89 28.44 26.21
C GLN A 284 21.47 28.68 27.67
N LYS A 285 20.38 29.42 27.92
CA LYS A 285 19.91 29.66 29.31
C LYS A 285 19.16 28.46 29.92
N GLY A 286 18.58 27.57 29.10
CA GLY A 286 17.90 26.36 29.58
C GLY A 286 18.83 25.24 30.07
N ALA A 287 20.02 25.12 29.48
CA ALA A 287 21.00 24.08 29.85
C ALA A 287 21.75 24.38 31.17
N ALA A 288 21.85 25.66 31.56
CA ALA A 288 22.51 26.05 32.81
C ALA A 288 21.67 25.75 34.06
N GLN A 289 20.33 25.80 33.97
CA GLN A 289 19.44 25.54 35.11
C GLN A 289 19.29 24.05 35.45
N THR A 290 19.43 23.14 34.48
CA THR A 290 19.35 21.69 34.71
C THR A 290 20.63 21.10 35.31
N SER A 291 21.81 21.69 35.05
CA SER A 291 23.06 21.26 35.69
C SER A 291 23.19 21.68 37.16
N ALA A 292 22.60 22.81 37.56
CA ALA A 292 22.63 23.26 38.96
C ALA A 292 21.75 22.41 39.89
N ARG A 293 20.61 21.89 39.38
CA ARG A 293 19.68 21.07 40.18
C ARG A 293 20.20 19.65 40.44
N LYS A 294 21.09 19.13 39.57
CA LYS A 294 21.66 17.78 39.71
C LYS A 294 22.82 17.71 40.71
N ARG A 295 23.51 18.83 41.00
CA ARG A 295 24.57 18.88 42.03
C ARG A 295 24.04 19.01 43.46
N ARG A 296 22.79 19.43 43.65
CA ARG A 296 22.20 19.60 45.00
C ARG A 296 21.59 18.32 45.59
N MET A 297 21.44 17.26 44.78
CA MET A 297 20.83 15.98 45.19
C MET A 297 21.87 14.89 45.51
N LEU A 298 23.18 15.18 45.39
CA LEU A 298 24.28 14.23 45.64
C LEU A 298 25.22 14.66 46.77
N GLY A 299 24.89 15.74 47.49
CA GLY A 299 25.64 16.22 48.65
C GLY A 299 24.73 16.30 49.86
N GLY A 300 24.48 15.16 50.48
CA GLY A 300 23.67 15.00 51.69
C GLY A 300 24.02 13.69 52.37
N ALA A 301 25.28 13.60 52.78
CA ALA A 301 25.75 12.75 53.88
C ALA A 301 26.15 13.70 55.01
#